data_AF-A0A1L8CKK1-F1
#
_entry.id   AF-A0A1L8CKK1-F1
#
_cell.length_a   1.000
_cell.length_b   1.000
_cell.length_c   1.000
_cell.angle_alpha   90.00
_cell.angle_beta   90.00
_cell.angle_gamma   90.00
#
_symmetry.space_group_name_H-M   'P 1'
#
loop_
_entity.id
_entity.type
_entity.pdbx_description
1 polymer ?
#
loop_
_entity_poly.entity_id
_entity_poly.type
_entity_poly.pdbx_seq_one_letter_code
_entity_poly.pdbx_strand_id
1 'polypeptide(L)'
;MVINQLSAETMQQLRNILEQMNNYAVALEEVSKQEQDAIHVLDSDRIMQLSDRRVALHQQLAALEAECHGLLRSQGIADDMTLAVVIDMYCGSNAADFQALRRKLYERIIHVDKCTQDNRLHLLAAYNVTSTILQQLGLSQNESTYSRSTVK
;
A
#
# COMPACT_ATOMS: atom_id res chain seq x y z
N MET A 1 6.51 28.32 -26.54
CA MET A 1 7.06 26.97 -26.34
C MET A 1 5.94 26.00 -26.69
N VAL A 2 6.08 25.22 -27.77
CA VAL A 2 5.04 24.25 -28.15
C VAL A 2 5.15 23.09 -27.16
N ILE A 3 4.33 23.14 -26.12
CA ILE A 3 4.18 22.04 -25.19
C ILE A 3 3.51 20.92 -25.99
N ASN A 4 4.25 19.85 -26.24
CA ASN A 4 3.74 18.69 -26.95
C ASN A 4 2.67 18.05 -26.05
N GLN A 5 1.39 18.23 -26.38
CA GLN A 5 0.32 17.62 -25.59
C GLN A 5 0.33 16.11 -25.81
N LEU A 6 0.00 15.34 -24.76
CA LEU A 6 -0.24 13.92 -24.94
C LEU A 6 -1.37 13.70 -25.95
N SER A 7 -1.27 12.62 -26.72
CA SER A 7 -2.37 12.22 -27.60
C SER A 7 -3.65 11.95 -26.77
N ALA A 8 -4.82 12.14 -27.37
CA ALA A 8 -6.09 11.87 -26.70
C ALA A 8 -6.18 10.41 -26.21
N GLU A 9 -5.63 9.47 -26.99
CA GLU A 9 -5.56 8.05 -26.63
C GLU A 9 -4.67 7.82 -25.41
N THR A 10 -3.47 8.41 -25.38
CA THR A 10 -2.55 8.31 -24.24
C THR A 10 -3.13 8.93 -22.98
N MET A 11 -3.81 10.07 -23.10
CA MET A 11 -4.50 10.70 -21.96
C MET A 11 -5.60 9.78 -21.43
N GLN A 12 -6.39 9.16 -22.30
CA GLN A 12 -7.42 8.22 -21.85
C GLN A 12 -6.83 6.98 -21.17
N GLN A 13 -5.73 6.43 -21.69
CA GLN A 13 -5.03 5.32 -21.07
C GLN A 13 -4.47 5.69 -19.70
N LEU A 14 -3.79 6.84 -19.59
CA LEU A 14 -3.28 7.35 -18.31
C LEU A 14 -4.42 7.53 -17.29
N ARG A 15 -5.56 8.07 -17.73
CA ARG A 15 -6.74 8.22 -16.87
C ARG A 15 -7.24 6.87 -16.37
N ASN A 16 -7.39 5.90 -17.26
CA ASN A 16 -7.85 4.56 -16.91
C ASN A 16 -6.92 3.91 -15.89
N ILE A 17 -5.59 4.04 -16.06
CA ILE A 17 -4.60 3.51 -15.11
C ILE A 17 -4.78 4.17 -13.74
N LEU A 18 -4.87 5.51 -13.68
CA LEU A 18 -5.06 6.22 -12.41
C LEU A 18 -6.38 5.88 -11.71
N GLU A 19 -7.46 5.70 -12.46
CA GLU A 19 -8.75 5.26 -11.93
C GLU A 19 -8.69 3.82 -11.39
N GLN A 20 -8.00 2.91 -12.10
CA GLN A 20 -7.77 1.55 -11.61
C GLN A 20 -6.89 1.53 -10.35
N MET A 21 -5.82 2.32 -10.31
CA MET A 21 -5.00 2.47 -9.10
C MET A 21 -5.85 2.98 -7.93
N ASN A 22 -6.72 3.95 -8.16
CA ASN A 22 -7.63 4.44 -7.12
C ASN A 22 -8.60 3.35 -6.65
N ASN A 23 -9.10 2.49 -7.53
CA ASN A 23 -9.98 1.39 -7.14
C ASN A 23 -9.24 0.35 -6.29
N TYR A 24 -7.98 0.03 -6.61
CA TYR A 24 -7.17 -0.86 -5.77
C TYR A 24 -6.80 -0.21 -4.43
N ALA A 25 -6.55 1.10 -4.39
CA ALA A 25 -6.35 1.82 -3.14
C ALA A 25 -7.60 1.77 -2.24
N VAL A 26 -8.80 1.96 -2.80
CA VAL A 26 -10.07 1.79 -2.07
C VAL A 26 -10.22 0.36 -1.55
N ALA A 27 -9.88 -0.64 -2.36
CA ALA A 27 -9.93 -2.03 -1.94
C ALA A 27 -8.95 -2.32 -0.79
N LEU A 28 -7.76 -1.70 -0.80
CA LEU A 28 -6.80 -1.81 0.29
C LEU A 28 -7.33 -1.16 1.58
N GLU A 29 -7.96 0.00 1.52
CA GLU A 29 -8.58 0.62 2.70
C GLU A 29 -9.61 -0.30 3.35
N GLU A 30 -10.45 -0.94 2.54
CA GLU A 30 -11.43 -1.90 3.01
C GLU A 30 -10.77 -3.14 3.62
N VAL A 31 -9.71 -3.66 3.00
CA VAL A 31 -8.93 -4.77 3.58
C VAL A 31 -8.30 -4.38 4.90
N SER A 32 -7.68 -3.19 5.01
CA SER A 32 -7.09 -2.70 6.26
C SER A 32 -8.13 -2.57 7.38
N LYS A 33 -9.35 -2.13 7.06
CA LYS A 33 -10.45 -2.08 8.03
C LYS A 33 -10.87 -3.47 8.49
N GLN A 34 -11.04 -4.41 7.55
CA GLN A 34 -11.38 -5.80 7.88
C GLN A 34 -10.28 -6.51 8.67
N GLU A 35 -9.01 -6.20 8.38
CA GLU A 35 -7.87 -6.71 9.16
C GLU A 35 -7.96 -6.23 10.60
N GLN A 36 -8.26 -4.95 10.82
CA GLN A 36 -8.43 -4.40 12.16
C GLN A 36 -9.52 -5.15 12.94
N ASP A 37 -10.68 -5.36 12.32
CA ASP A 37 -11.79 -6.10 12.94
C ASP A 37 -11.39 -7.54 13.28
N ALA A 38 -10.67 -8.24 12.38
CA ALA A 38 -10.19 -9.60 12.60
C ALA A 38 -9.14 -9.67 13.73
N ILE A 39 -8.26 -8.66 13.83
CA ILE A 39 -7.27 -8.53 14.91
C ILE A 39 -7.95 -8.38 16.26
N HIS A 40 -9.01 -7.58 16.35
CA HIS A 40 -9.74 -7.37 17.60
C HIS A 40 -10.37 -8.65 18.16
N VAL A 41 -10.75 -9.60 17.30
CA VAL A 41 -11.31 -10.90 17.70
C VAL A 41 -10.30 -12.06 17.66
N LEU A 42 -9.04 -11.78 17.30
CA LEU A 42 -7.96 -12.77 17.15
C LEU A 42 -8.32 -13.93 16.21
N ASP A 43 -9.02 -13.63 15.11
CA ASP A 43 -9.38 -14.61 14.07
C ASP A 43 -8.19 -14.83 13.13
N SER A 44 -7.36 -15.84 13.46
CA SER A 44 -6.11 -16.12 12.74
C SER A 44 -6.32 -16.43 11.26
N ASP A 45 -7.36 -17.22 10.93
CA ASP A 45 -7.62 -17.64 9.57
C ASP A 45 -8.03 -16.44 8.71
N ARG A 46 -8.88 -15.57 9.25
CA ARG A 46 -9.28 -14.35 8.57
C ARG A 46 -8.13 -13.36 8.43
N ILE A 47 -7.27 -13.22 9.44
CA ILE A 47 -6.06 -12.39 9.35
C ILE A 47 -5.15 -12.88 8.22
N MET A 48 -4.92 -14.19 8.10
CA MET A 48 -4.08 -14.75 7.03
C MET A 48 -4.66 -14.49 5.65
N GLN A 49 -5.96 -14.77 5.46
CA GLN A 49 -6.65 -14.53 4.18
C GLN A 49 -6.61 -13.05 3.76
N LEU A 50 -6.82 -12.14 4.71
CA LEU A 50 -6.78 -10.70 4.45
C LEU A 50 -5.37 -10.22 4.14
N SER A 51 -4.35 -10.75 4.82
CA SER A 51 -2.95 -10.45 4.51
C SER A 51 -2.56 -10.89 3.11
N ASP A 52 -2.97 -12.09 2.68
CA ASP A 52 -2.73 -12.56 1.30
C ASP A 52 -3.42 -11.66 0.28
N ARG A 53 -4.66 -11.25 0.56
CA ARG A 53 -5.41 -10.32 -0.29
C ARG A 53 -4.73 -8.95 -0.37
N ARG A 54 -4.21 -8.43 0.75
CA ARG A 54 -3.45 -7.17 0.80
C ARG A 54 -2.20 -7.26 -0.07
N VAL A 55 -1.44 -8.36 0.00
CA VAL A 55 -0.26 -8.60 -0.83
C VAL A 55 -0.64 -8.60 -2.32
N ALA A 56 -1.69 -9.32 -2.70
CA ALA A 56 -2.16 -9.36 -4.09
C ALA A 56 -2.55 -7.96 -4.60
N LEU A 57 -3.25 -7.16 -3.79
CA LEU A 57 -3.63 -5.79 -4.16
C LEU A 57 -2.41 -4.87 -4.33
N HIS A 58 -1.40 -4.98 -3.45
CA HIS A 58 -0.15 -4.21 -3.62
C HIS A 58 0.60 -4.62 -4.90
N GLN A 59 0.62 -5.90 -5.24
CA GLN A 59 1.22 -6.37 -6.49
C GLN A 59 0.49 -5.80 -7.72
N GLN A 60 -0.84 -5.73 -7.70
CA GLN A 60 -1.63 -5.11 -8.76
C GLN A 60 -1.35 -3.60 -8.89
N LEU A 61 -1.23 -2.89 -7.76
CA LEU A 61 -0.84 -1.48 -7.76
C LEU A 61 0.57 -1.26 -8.36
N ALA A 62 1.54 -2.09 -7.98
CA ALA A 62 2.89 -2.01 -8.52
C ALA A 62 2.93 -2.31 -10.03
N ALA A 63 2.09 -3.23 -10.51
CA ALA A 63 1.95 -3.52 -11.94
C ALA A 63 1.39 -2.31 -12.72
N LEU A 64 0.35 -1.64 -12.18
CA LEU A 64 -0.21 -0.43 -12.78
C LEU A 64 0.75 0.75 -12.74
N GLU A 65 1.54 0.90 -11.68
CA GLU A 65 2.59 1.91 -11.61
C GLU A 65 3.65 1.68 -12.70
N ALA A 66 4.07 0.42 -12.88
CA ALA A 66 4.99 0.04 -13.96
C ALA A 66 4.36 0.28 -15.35
N GLU A 67 3.07 0.00 -15.53
CA GLU A 67 2.34 0.30 -16.77
C GLU A 67 2.27 1.80 -17.03
N CYS A 68 2.01 2.61 -16.00
CA CYS A 68 2.02 4.07 -16.08
C CYS A 68 3.40 4.57 -16.53
N HIS A 69 4.48 4.11 -15.91
CA HIS A 69 5.84 4.49 -16.30
C HIS A 69 6.16 4.03 -17.72
N GLY A 70 5.76 2.81 -18.11
CA GLY A 70 5.91 2.31 -19.47
C GLY A 70 5.19 3.18 -20.50
N LEU A 71 3.96 3.61 -20.19
CA LEU A 71 3.17 4.50 -21.02
C LEU A 71 3.87 5.84 -21.21
N LEU A 72 4.36 6.46 -20.13
CA LEU A 72 5.08 7.73 -20.21
C LEU A 72 6.39 7.62 -21.00
N ARG A 73 7.15 6.54 -20.78
CA ARG A 73 8.39 6.26 -21.52
C ARG A 73 8.14 6.09 -23.02
N SER A 74 7.02 5.48 -23.41
CA SER A 74 6.64 5.34 -24.83
C SER A 74 6.42 6.68 -25.54
N GLN A 75 6.13 7.74 -24.77
CA GLN A 75 5.94 9.11 -25.27
C GLN A 75 7.24 9.94 -25.22
N GLY A 76 8.37 9.33 -24.86
CA GLY A 76 9.66 10.00 -24.74
C GLY A 76 9.77 10.90 -23.52
N ILE A 77 8.92 10.71 -22.50
CA ILE A 77 9.01 11.42 -21.22
C ILE A 77 10.12 10.75 -20.39
N ALA A 78 10.97 11.57 -19.77
CA ALA A 78 12.09 11.08 -18.99
C ALA A 78 11.62 10.47 -17.65
N ASP A 79 12.25 9.36 -17.26
CA ASP A 79 11.87 8.58 -16.07
C ASP A 79 12.09 9.33 -14.74
N ASP A 80 12.90 10.40 -14.75
CA ASP A 80 13.16 11.27 -13.60
C ASP A 80 12.04 12.31 -13.38
N MET A 81 11.14 12.48 -14.34
CA MET A 81 10.02 13.40 -14.20
C MET A 81 8.91 12.80 -13.34
N THR A 82 8.56 13.51 -12.28
CA THR A 82 7.43 13.10 -11.43
C THR A 82 6.11 13.19 -12.20
N LEU A 83 5.16 12.30 -11.89
CA LEU A 83 3.82 12.29 -12.48
C LEU A 83 3.10 13.65 -12.34
N ALA A 84 3.36 14.38 -11.25
CA ALA A 84 2.80 15.73 -11.06
C ALA A 84 3.28 16.70 -12.14
N VAL A 85 4.57 16.73 -12.41
CA VAL A 85 5.16 17.59 -13.46
C VAL A 85 4.69 17.15 -14.84
N VAL A 86 4.58 15.84 -15.07
CA VAL A 86 4.06 15.29 -16.33
C VAL A 86 2.63 15.74 -16.59
N ILE A 87 1.76 15.71 -15.58
CA ILE A 87 0.37 16.16 -15.74
C ILE A 87 0.33 17.67 -16.05
N ASP A 88 1.07 18.48 -15.31
CA ASP A 88 1.07 19.93 -15.49
C ASP A 88 1.62 20.35 -16.86
N MET A 89 2.64 19.64 -17.34
CA MET A 89 3.25 19.93 -18.63
C MET A 89 2.44 19.35 -19.79
N TYR A 90 1.95 18.11 -19.72
CA TYR A 90 1.49 17.42 -20.94
C TYR A 90 -0.04 17.23 -21.04
N CYS A 91 -0.81 17.41 -19.96
CA CYS A 91 -2.26 17.19 -19.96
C CYS A 91 -3.10 18.43 -20.32
N GLY A 92 -2.48 19.60 -20.54
CA GLY A 92 -3.15 20.80 -21.03
C GLY A 92 -4.39 21.19 -20.22
N SER A 93 -5.55 21.33 -20.88
CA SER A 93 -6.82 21.70 -20.25
C SER A 93 -7.34 20.66 -19.23
N ASN A 94 -6.92 19.39 -19.35
CA ASN A 94 -7.35 18.33 -18.45
C ASN A 94 -6.44 18.21 -17.21
N ALA A 95 -5.35 18.99 -17.13
CA ALA A 95 -4.37 18.88 -16.05
C ALA A 95 -5.02 18.98 -14.65
N ALA A 96 -6.02 19.85 -14.47
CA ALA A 96 -6.72 19.99 -13.20
C ALA A 96 -7.40 18.69 -12.75
N ASP A 97 -8.06 17.97 -13.66
CA ASP A 97 -8.76 16.72 -13.35
C ASP A 97 -7.77 15.60 -13.02
N PHE A 98 -6.69 15.49 -13.79
CA PHE A 98 -5.62 14.52 -13.52
C PHE A 98 -4.89 14.81 -12.20
N GLN A 99 -4.64 16.08 -11.88
CA GLN A 99 -4.07 16.46 -10.58
C GLN A 99 -5.02 16.12 -9.43
N ALA A 100 -6.32 16.32 -9.59
CA ALA A 100 -7.31 15.93 -8.59
C ALA A 100 -7.32 14.41 -8.35
N LEU A 101 -7.31 13.61 -9.42
CA LEU A 101 -7.20 12.15 -9.34
C LEU A 101 -5.90 11.73 -8.64
N ARG A 102 -4.76 12.31 -9.04
CA ARG A 102 -3.46 12.03 -8.42
C ARG A 102 -3.47 12.33 -6.93
N ARG A 103 -3.93 13.52 -6.51
CA ARG A 103 -3.97 13.91 -5.10
C ARG A 103 -4.83 12.95 -4.28
N LYS A 104 -6.02 12.62 -4.79
CA LYS A 104 -6.92 11.66 -4.15
C LYS A 104 -6.28 10.29 -3.99
N LEU A 105 -5.59 9.80 -5.03
CA LEU A 105 -4.87 8.52 -4.97
C LEU A 105 -3.77 8.54 -3.91
N TYR A 106 -2.93 9.58 -3.91
CA TYR A 106 -1.83 9.72 -2.95
C TYR A 106 -2.32 9.82 -1.50
N GLU A 107 -3.36 10.61 -1.25
CA GLU A 107 -3.98 10.71 0.08
C GLU A 107 -4.47 9.34 0.58
N ARG A 108 -5.09 8.55 -0.29
CA ARG A 108 -5.54 7.18 0.05
C ARG A 108 -4.38 6.23 0.32
N ILE A 109 -3.33 6.25 -0.50
CA ILE A 109 -2.16 5.40 -0.29
C ILE A 109 -1.50 5.71 1.06
N ILE A 110 -1.36 6.99 1.41
CA ILE A 110 -0.84 7.43 2.72
C ILE A 110 -1.74 6.91 3.85
N HIS A 111 -3.06 6.99 3.67
CA HIS A 111 -4.01 6.49 4.65
C HIS A 111 -3.89 4.96 4.85
N VAL A 112 -3.83 4.20 3.76
CA VAL A 112 -3.64 2.74 3.78
C VAL A 112 -2.34 2.34 4.50
N ASP A 113 -1.23 3.03 4.21
CA ASP A 113 0.06 2.73 4.86
C ASP A 113 -0.04 2.96 6.37
N LYS A 114 -0.65 4.07 6.80
CA LYS A 114 -0.90 4.34 8.22
C LYS A 114 -1.75 3.25 8.87
N CYS A 115 -2.88 2.88 8.27
CA CYS A 115 -3.76 1.83 8.81
C CYS A 115 -3.05 0.47 8.88
N THR A 116 -2.22 0.16 7.88
CA THR A 116 -1.44 -1.09 7.86
C THR A 116 -0.38 -1.11 8.98
N GLN A 117 0.27 0.02 9.23
CA GLN A 117 1.21 0.16 10.35
C GLN A 117 0.51 0.00 11.70
N ASP A 118 -0.65 0.63 11.88
CA ASP A 118 -1.45 0.52 13.11
C ASP A 118 -1.90 -0.94 13.36
N ASN A 119 -2.39 -1.63 12.31
CA ASN A 119 -2.76 -3.05 12.39
C ASN A 119 -1.58 -3.94 12.78
N ARG A 120 -0.38 -3.66 12.22
CA ARG A 120 0.84 -4.37 12.59
C ARG A 120 1.19 -4.18 14.06
N LEU A 121 1.06 -2.97 14.59
CA LEU A 121 1.30 -2.70 16.01
C LEU A 121 0.31 -3.46 16.90
N HIS A 122 -0.97 -3.51 16.53
CA HIS A 122 -1.97 -4.28 17.28
C HIS A 122 -1.70 -5.78 17.28
N LEU A 123 -1.31 -6.36 16.13
CA LEU A 123 -0.91 -7.77 16.05
C LEU A 123 0.30 -8.07 16.93
N LEU A 124 1.31 -7.19 16.92
CA LEU A 124 2.49 -7.36 17.79
C LEU A 124 2.12 -7.29 19.28
N ALA A 125 1.23 -6.38 19.66
CA ALA A 125 0.73 -6.29 21.03
C ALA A 125 -0.02 -7.56 21.44
N ALA A 126 -0.93 -8.05 20.58
CA ALA A 126 -1.67 -9.30 20.81
C ALA A 126 -0.73 -10.51 20.95
N TYR A 127 0.29 -10.60 20.09
CA TYR A 127 1.32 -11.62 20.18
C TYR A 127 2.09 -11.55 21.50
N ASN A 128 2.55 -10.36 21.90
CA ASN A 128 3.30 -10.19 23.14
C ASN A 128 2.50 -10.60 24.38
N VAL A 129 1.23 -10.20 24.44
CA VAL A 129 0.32 -10.58 25.54
C VAL A 129 0.10 -12.09 25.56
N THR A 130 -0.23 -12.68 24.41
CA THR A 130 -0.49 -14.13 24.30
C THR A 130 0.75 -14.95 24.65
N SER A 131 1.91 -14.56 24.13
CA SER A 131 3.19 -15.21 24.42
C SER A 131 3.55 -15.14 25.90
N THR A 132 3.37 -13.97 26.53
CA THR A 132 3.62 -13.80 27.97
C THR A 132 2.70 -14.70 28.81
N ILE A 133 1.41 -14.80 28.46
CA ILE A 133 0.46 -15.68 29.16
C ILE A 133 0.88 -17.16 28.99
N LEU A 134 1.24 -17.58 27.78
CA LEU A 134 1.67 -18.95 27.53
C LEU A 134 2.96 -19.30 28.30
N GLN A 135 3.90 -18.35 28.40
CA GLN A 135 5.12 -18.50 29.21
C GLN A 135 4.78 -18.62 30.71
N GLN A 136 3.88 -17.79 31.23
CA GLN A 136 3.43 -17.85 32.63
C GLN A 136 2.73 -19.17 32.97
N LEU A 137 1.99 -19.74 32.00
CA LEU A 137 1.33 -21.04 32.15
C LEU A 137 2.28 -22.22 31.91
N GLY A 138 3.55 -21.98 31.55
CA GLY A 138 4.52 -23.03 31.22
C GLY A 138 4.24 -23.76 29.91
N LEU A 139 3.36 -23.20 29.07
CA LEU A 139 2.94 -23.76 27.78
C LEU A 139 3.85 -23.32 26.62
N SER A 140 4.73 -22.35 26.85
CA SER A 140 5.77 -21.92 25.92
C SER A 140 7.12 -21.85 26.62
N GLN A 141 8.20 -22.22 25.93
CA GLN A 141 9.55 -22.08 26.47
C GLN A 141 9.91 -20.60 26.66
N ASN A 142 10.51 -20.28 27.80
CA ASN A 142 11.19 -19.00 27.97
C ASN A 142 12.52 -19.07 27.22
N GLU A 143 12.65 -18.38 26.09
CA GLU A 143 13.97 -17.98 25.61
C GLU A 143 14.51 -16.91 26.55
N SER A 144 14.98 -17.35 27.72
CA SER A 144 15.66 -16.50 28.68
C SER A 144 17.06 -16.23 28.11
N THR A 145 17.27 -15.11 27.42
CA THR A 145 18.58 -14.73 26.84
C THR A 145 19.67 -14.51 27.89
N TYR A 146 19.35 -14.53 29.19
CA TYR A 146 20.34 -14.54 30.25
C TYR A 146 20.74 -15.98 30.61
N SER A 147 21.59 -16.56 29.78
CA SER A 147 22.56 -17.57 30.21
C SER A 147 23.43 -16.93 31.28
N ARG A 148 22.99 -17.02 32.54
CA ARG A 148 23.79 -16.61 33.69
C ARG A 148 24.95 -17.59 33.76
N SER A 149 26.12 -17.14 33.31
CA SER A 149 27.40 -17.76 33.61
C SER A 149 27.46 -18.07 35.10
N THR A 150 27.33 -19.33 35.47
CA THR A 150 27.83 -19.83 36.74
C THR A 150 28.93 -20.82 36.42
N VAL A 151 30.14 -20.25 36.37
CA VAL A 151 31.40 -20.90 36.68
C VAL A 151 31.19 -21.85 37.87
N LYS A 152 31.54 -23.12 37.67
CA LYS A 152 32.30 -23.94 38.61
C LYS A 152 33.07 -25.00 37.85
#